data_AF-A0A432FNU1-F1
#
_entry.id   AF-A0A432FNU1-F1
#
_cell.length_a   1.000
_cell.length_b   1.000
_cell.length_c   1.000
_cell.angle_alpha   90.00
_cell.angle_beta   90.00
_cell.angle_gamma   90.00
#
_symmetry.space_group_name_H-M   'P 1'
#
loop_
_entity.id
_entity.type
_entity.pdbx_description
1 polymer ?
#
loop_
_entity_poly.entity_id
_entity_poly.type
_entity_poly.pdbx_seq_one_letter_code
_entity_poly.pdbx_strand_id
1 'polypeptide(L)'
;MDHYTLKVITPYRLPGGANPRHVVESGRLILTEPWVNERYRIDYQRGPEERLLVLFHKENPPNRYQMRVQFYMPAGWFDLPAGKSAVEAPGQQAARSDNGLLLVAGLAVIAAFFGVVKGKQRSMLAARRGLDEIRWENLDWTPPKLILSEFRKPGKVCKELTPLEAAFYLEIPFKRILAAMLNAMVAEGFLEVASESPLRVKVLRRPDLESLDDYERLFYEALEDDGRLSQAELEALMNEAVKRVQLKAWDADVEATKAYYREQVETYLEKAKEPRPESEELGWYLWYHHSHPYYRHSARADERVLDRYAAAMPVTADHIVHGPLDSAIAAELNVCHDACHSACHSACHSACHSACHSACHSACVSGGSH
;
A
#
# COMPACT_ATOMS: atom_id res chain seq x y z
N MET A 1 1.62 38.98 -6.80
CA MET A 1 2.54 37.88 -7.18
C MET A 1 2.53 36.91 -6.02
N ASP A 2 1.84 35.78 -6.18
CA ASP A 2 1.58 34.86 -5.07
C ASP A 2 2.80 33.97 -4.78
N HIS A 3 3.70 33.85 -5.75
CA HIS A 3 4.97 33.19 -5.59
C HIS A 3 6.01 33.72 -6.59
N TYR A 4 7.27 33.44 -6.31
CA TYR A 4 8.39 33.70 -7.21
C TYR A 4 9.33 32.48 -7.23
N THR A 5 9.62 31.98 -8.42
CA THR A 5 10.47 30.80 -8.60
C THR A 5 11.65 31.13 -9.52
N LEU A 6 12.87 30.94 -9.02
CA LEU A 6 14.09 31.02 -9.82
C LEU A 6 14.51 29.62 -10.25
N LYS A 7 14.72 29.46 -11.56
CA LYS A 7 15.16 28.20 -12.19
C LYS A 7 16.57 28.39 -12.73
N VAL A 8 17.52 27.58 -12.26
CA VAL A 8 18.93 27.63 -12.68
C VAL A 8 19.31 26.30 -13.32
N ILE A 9 19.61 26.31 -14.62
CA ILE A 9 20.12 25.14 -15.34
C ILE A 9 21.63 25.08 -15.13
N THR A 10 22.12 23.97 -14.57
CA THR A 10 23.55 23.76 -14.36
C THR A 10 24.16 22.99 -15.55
N PRO A 11 25.49 23.03 -15.75
CA PRO A 11 26.15 22.25 -16.81
C PRO A 11 26.24 20.74 -16.51
N TYR A 12 25.87 20.28 -15.31
CA TYR A 12 25.96 18.87 -14.92
C TYR A 12 24.84 18.04 -15.56
N ARG A 13 25.20 16.95 -16.26
CA ARG A 13 24.24 15.99 -16.83
C ARG A 13 23.92 14.87 -15.85
N LEU A 14 22.63 14.63 -15.64
CA LEU A 14 22.12 13.61 -14.74
C LEU A 14 22.16 12.22 -15.40
N PRO A 15 22.59 11.16 -14.69
CA PRO A 15 22.50 9.78 -15.18
C PRO A 15 21.05 9.40 -15.54
N GLY A 16 20.88 8.56 -16.57
CA GLY A 16 19.56 8.12 -17.03
C GLY A 16 18.77 7.39 -15.93
N GLY A 17 17.51 7.76 -15.73
CA GLY A 17 16.62 7.16 -14.72
C GLY A 17 16.93 7.49 -13.25
N ALA A 18 18.02 8.22 -12.95
CA ALA A 18 18.36 8.59 -11.59
C ALA A 18 17.45 9.70 -11.03
N ASN A 19 17.07 9.58 -9.76
CA ASN A 19 16.38 10.63 -9.03
C ASN A 19 17.34 11.82 -8.80
N PRO A 20 17.04 13.03 -9.34
CA PRO A 20 17.94 14.18 -9.25
C PRO A 20 18.28 14.58 -7.81
N ARG A 21 17.32 14.48 -6.87
CA ARG A 21 17.51 14.83 -5.46
C ARG A 21 18.51 13.91 -4.78
N HIS A 22 18.35 12.60 -4.98
CA HIS A 22 19.25 11.60 -4.43
C HIS A 22 20.69 11.79 -4.92
N VAL A 23 20.88 12.12 -6.21
CA VAL A 23 22.21 12.36 -6.80
C VAL A 23 22.87 13.61 -6.19
N VAL A 24 22.12 14.69 -5.98
CA VAL A 24 22.66 15.92 -5.40
C VAL A 24 23.01 15.75 -3.91
N GLU A 25 22.15 15.07 -3.15
CA GLU A 25 22.34 14.88 -1.70
C GLU A 25 23.45 13.87 -1.38
N SER A 26 23.49 12.73 -2.08
CA SER A 26 24.54 11.72 -1.89
C SER A 26 25.91 12.22 -2.33
N GLY A 27 25.97 12.96 -3.45
CA GLY A 27 27.21 13.50 -4.00
C GLY A 27 27.62 14.85 -3.43
N ARG A 28 26.79 15.49 -2.58
CA ARG A 28 26.96 16.87 -2.08
C ARG A 28 27.29 17.86 -3.21
N LEU A 29 26.57 17.73 -4.32
CA LEU A 29 26.88 18.45 -5.56
C LEU A 29 26.48 19.92 -5.55
N ILE A 30 25.53 20.32 -4.70
CA ILE A 30 25.12 21.72 -4.53
C ILE A 30 25.16 22.05 -3.05
N LEU A 31 25.86 23.13 -2.69
CA LEU A 31 25.91 23.65 -1.32
C LEU A 31 25.31 25.05 -1.29
N THR A 32 24.59 25.39 -0.23
CA THR A 32 23.87 26.67 -0.10
C THR A 32 24.23 27.34 1.22
N GLU A 33 24.18 28.68 1.25
CA GLU A 33 24.31 29.41 2.50
C GLU A 33 23.07 29.18 3.39
N PRO A 34 23.21 29.17 4.73
CA PRO A 34 22.09 28.92 5.65
C PRO A 34 20.91 29.88 5.43
N TRP A 35 21.20 31.16 5.16
CA TRP A 35 20.16 32.17 4.91
C TRP A 35 19.35 31.89 3.62
N VAL A 36 19.91 31.15 2.66
CA VAL A 36 19.20 30.74 1.44
C VAL A 36 18.21 29.63 1.78
N ASN A 37 18.62 28.66 2.60
CA ASN A 37 17.78 27.55 3.05
C ASN A 37 16.63 28.01 3.97
N GLU A 38 16.87 29.04 4.77
CA GLU A 38 15.84 29.66 5.61
C GLU A 38 14.81 30.45 4.79
N ARG A 39 15.24 31.07 3.69
CA ARG A 39 14.40 32.00 2.92
C ARG A 39 13.64 31.33 1.79
N TYR A 40 14.19 30.28 1.18
CA TYR A 40 13.67 29.65 -0.03
C TYR A 40 13.48 28.14 0.15
N ARG A 41 12.43 27.61 -0.48
CA ARG A 41 12.28 26.18 -0.67
C ARG A 41 13.11 25.77 -1.89
N ILE A 42 13.97 24.77 -1.74
CA ILE A 42 14.91 24.33 -2.78
C ILE A 42 14.52 22.96 -3.29
N ASP A 43 14.52 22.77 -4.61
CA ASP A 43 14.25 21.48 -5.24
C ASP A 43 15.20 21.22 -6.43
N TYR A 44 15.36 19.95 -6.80
CA TYR A 44 16.26 19.49 -7.85
C TYR A 44 15.47 18.66 -8.86
N GLN A 45 15.49 19.09 -10.11
CA GLN A 45 14.73 18.46 -11.19
C GLN A 45 15.62 18.18 -12.40
N ARG A 46 15.09 17.37 -13.32
CA ARG A 46 15.72 17.11 -14.61
C ARG A 46 15.28 18.19 -15.59
N GLY A 47 16.24 18.98 -16.06
CA GLY A 47 16.04 20.03 -17.04
C GLY A 47 16.31 19.57 -18.48
N PRO A 48 16.29 20.52 -19.45
CA PRO A 48 16.59 20.25 -20.84
C PRO A 48 17.97 19.59 -21.03
N GLU A 49 18.09 18.72 -22.04
CA GLU A 49 19.31 17.96 -22.33
C GLU A 49 19.83 17.13 -21.14
N GLU A 50 18.91 16.63 -20.30
CA GLU A 50 19.24 15.82 -19.12
C GLU A 50 20.10 16.58 -18.08
N ARG A 51 20.13 17.92 -18.12
CA ARG A 51 20.92 18.74 -17.20
C ARG A 51 20.22 18.93 -15.86
N LEU A 52 20.98 19.01 -14.77
CA LEU A 52 20.45 19.28 -13.43
C LEU A 52 19.88 20.71 -13.36
N LEU A 53 18.59 20.80 -13.05
CA LEU A 53 17.86 22.03 -12.81
C LEU A 53 17.71 22.26 -11.29
N VAL A 54 18.21 23.39 -10.79
CA VAL A 54 18.03 23.82 -9.41
C VAL A 54 16.89 24.83 -9.34
N LEU A 55 15.92 24.59 -8.47
CA LEU A 55 14.78 25.47 -8.25
C LEU A 55 14.88 26.09 -6.87
N PHE A 56 14.76 27.42 -6.82
CA PHE A 56 14.54 28.15 -5.59
C PHE A 56 13.14 28.73 -5.65
N HIS A 57 12.36 28.55 -4.59
CA HIS A 57 10.96 28.96 -4.54
C HIS A 57 10.66 29.81 -3.30
N LYS A 58 9.96 30.93 -3.52
CA LYS A 58 9.44 31.79 -2.45
C LYS A 58 7.94 32.00 -2.62
N GLU A 59 7.18 31.63 -1.58
CA GLU A 59 5.76 31.95 -1.47
C GLU A 59 5.58 33.38 -0.92
N ASN A 60 4.58 34.10 -1.43
CA ASN A 60 4.16 35.44 -1.00
C ASN A 60 5.33 36.44 -0.83
N PRO A 61 6.12 36.71 -1.89
CA PRO A 61 7.20 37.70 -1.81
C PRO A 61 6.62 39.11 -1.55
N PRO A 62 7.23 39.92 -0.66
CA PRO A 62 6.77 41.27 -0.38
C PRO A 62 6.90 42.20 -1.61
N ASN A 63 6.26 43.36 -1.56
CA ASN A 63 6.35 44.35 -2.64
C ASN A 63 7.82 44.76 -2.88
N ARG A 64 8.23 44.77 -4.17
CA ARG A 64 9.62 45.03 -4.62
C ARG A 64 10.66 44.02 -4.10
N TYR A 65 10.25 42.78 -3.81
CA TYR A 65 11.16 41.73 -3.38
C TYR A 65 12.23 41.41 -4.43
N GLN A 66 13.49 41.33 -3.99
CA GLN A 66 14.62 40.91 -4.80
C GLN A 66 15.04 39.49 -4.41
N MET A 67 14.87 38.56 -5.33
CA MET A 67 15.28 37.18 -5.11
C MET A 67 16.79 37.03 -5.25
N ARG A 68 17.49 37.03 -4.13
CA ARG A 68 18.94 36.81 -4.05
C ARG A 68 19.21 35.38 -3.63
N VAL A 69 20.02 34.64 -4.39
CA VAL A 69 20.45 33.29 -4.05
C VAL A 69 21.97 33.22 -4.05
N GLN A 70 22.53 32.37 -3.18
CA GLN A 70 23.96 32.08 -3.15
C GLN A 70 24.15 30.59 -2.91
N PHE A 71 24.73 29.91 -3.89
CA PHE A 71 24.99 28.48 -3.86
C PHE A 71 26.29 28.17 -4.59
N TYR A 72 26.92 27.07 -4.21
CA TYR A 72 28.22 26.63 -4.66
C TYR A 72 28.07 25.35 -5.47
N MET A 73 28.81 25.29 -6.58
CA MET A 73 28.85 24.18 -7.51
C MET A 73 30.31 23.69 -7.66
N PRO A 74 30.55 22.41 -7.98
CA PRO A 74 31.87 21.89 -8.22
C PRO A 74 32.59 22.64 -9.34
N ALA A 75 33.85 23.01 -9.10
CA ALA A 75 34.66 23.71 -10.10
C ALA A 75 34.85 22.88 -11.38
N GLY A 76 34.92 21.55 -11.27
CA GLY A 76 35.06 20.63 -12.40
C GLY A 76 33.87 20.57 -13.36
N TRP A 77 32.79 21.29 -13.06
CA TRP A 77 31.66 21.47 -13.99
C TRP A 77 31.90 22.57 -15.03
N PHE A 78 32.95 23.37 -14.84
CA PHE A 78 33.27 24.52 -15.67
C PHE A 78 34.69 24.37 -16.20
N ASP A 79 34.88 24.66 -17.48
CA ASP A 79 36.20 24.82 -18.09
C ASP A 79 36.78 26.18 -17.66
N LEU A 80 37.20 26.27 -16.39
CA LEU A 80 37.82 27.47 -15.87
C LEU A 80 39.26 27.54 -16.40
N PRO A 81 39.67 28.62 -17.09
CA PRO A 81 41.08 28.82 -17.38
C PRO A 81 41.83 28.87 -16.05
N ALA A 82 42.96 28.16 -15.97
CA ALA A 82 43.81 28.13 -14.78
C ALA A 82 44.29 29.55 -14.45
N GLY A 83 43.49 30.27 -13.67
CA GLY A 83 43.79 31.60 -13.17
C GLY A 83 44.98 31.49 -12.23
N LYS A 84 46.10 32.09 -12.64
CA LYS A 84 47.36 32.18 -11.91
C LYS A 84 47.09 32.49 -10.43
N SER A 85 47.26 31.48 -9.58
CA SER A 85 47.32 31.67 -8.13
C SER A 85 48.71 32.16 -7.80
N ALA A 86 48.84 33.47 -7.58
CA ALA A 86 49.70 34.11 -6.58
C ALA A 86 49.65 35.63 -6.80
N VAL A 87 48.91 36.35 -5.97
CA VAL A 87 49.27 37.74 -5.68
C VAL A 87 50.48 37.64 -4.76
N GLU A 88 51.66 37.81 -5.35
CA GLU A 88 52.90 38.03 -4.66
C GLU A 88 52.78 39.34 -3.85
N ALA A 89 52.95 39.26 -2.54
CA ALA A 89 52.96 40.44 -1.69
C ALA A 89 54.19 41.31 -2.05
N PRO A 90 54.07 42.64 -2.22
CA PRO A 90 55.22 43.48 -2.52
C PRO A 90 56.21 43.46 -1.35
N GLY A 91 57.49 43.35 -1.70
CA GLY A 91 58.61 43.20 -0.78
C GLY A 91 58.69 44.23 0.34
N GLN A 92 59.10 43.74 1.50
CA GLN A 92 59.52 44.56 2.63
C GLN A 92 60.78 45.35 2.26
N GLN A 93 60.65 46.67 2.08
CA GLN A 93 61.75 47.58 2.35
C GLN A 93 61.75 47.91 3.84
N ALA A 94 62.82 47.49 4.52
CA ALA A 94 63.09 47.82 5.90
C ALA A 94 63.37 49.32 6.02
N ALA A 95 62.38 50.10 6.46
CA ALA A 95 62.59 51.40 7.07
C ALA A 95 62.27 51.28 8.57
N ARG A 96 63.32 51.27 9.38
CA ARG A 96 63.21 51.45 10.83
C ARG A 96 62.62 52.83 11.10
N SER A 97 61.44 52.87 11.69
CA SER A 97 60.96 54.03 12.45
C SER A 97 60.21 53.54 13.67
N ASP A 98 60.70 53.94 14.85
CA ASP A 98 60.09 53.70 16.16
C ASP A 98 58.60 54.04 16.14
N ASN A 99 57.73 53.06 16.41
CA ASN A 99 56.31 53.32 16.67
C ASN A 99 55.68 52.15 17.46
N GLY A 100 55.84 52.18 18.79
CA GLY A 100 55.15 51.27 19.71
C GLY A 100 53.62 51.30 19.60
N LEU A 101 53.05 52.35 18.99
CA LEU A 101 51.62 52.48 18.75
C LEU A 101 51.06 51.49 17.70
N LEU A 102 51.85 51.16 16.67
CA LEU A 102 51.41 50.26 15.58
C LEU A 102 51.43 48.79 16.00
N LEU A 103 52.34 48.40 16.88
CA LEU A 103 52.39 47.05 17.46
C LEU A 103 51.20 46.80 18.40
N VAL A 104 50.82 47.79 19.21
CA VAL A 104 49.63 47.72 20.08
C VAL A 104 48.35 47.68 19.25
N ALA A 105 48.25 48.49 18.19
CA ALA A 105 47.12 48.45 17.27
C ALA A 105 47.00 47.09 16.54
N GLY A 106 48.13 46.53 16.08
CA GLY A 106 48.15 45.19 15.45
C GLY A 106 47.73 44.07 16.40
N LEU A 107 48.22 44.09 17.65
CA LEU A 107 47.82 43.12 18.68
C LEU A 107 46.34 43.26 19.07
N ALA A 108 45.80 44.48 19.10
CA ALA A 108 44.39 44.72 19.36
C ALA A 108 43.49 44.15 18.26
N VAL A 109 43.89 44.29 16.98
CA VAL A 109 43.15 43.72 15.84
C VAL A 109 43.20 42.19 15.88
N ILE A 110 44.35 41.60 16.21
CA ILE A 110 44.49 40.14 16.34
C ILE A 110 43.65 39.63 17.52
N ALA A 111 43.66 40.31 18.67
CA ALA A 111 42.85 39.94 19.83
C ALA A 111 41.36 40.07 19.54
N ALA A 112 40.93 41.11 18.82
CA ALA A 112 39.56 41.26 18.36
C ALA A 112 39.15 40.13 17.39
N PHE A 113 40.03 39.76 16.46
CA PHE A 113 39.81 38.64 15.54
C PHE A 113 39.63 37.32 16.30
N PHE A 114 40.52 36.99 17.25
CA PHE A 114 40.40 35.78 18.06
C PHE A 114 39.18 35.82 19.00
N GLY A 115 38.78 37.00 19.49
CA GLY A 115 37.55 37.19 20.24
C GLY A 115 36.30 36.84 19.41
N VAL A 116 36.24 37.32 18.16
CA VAL A 116 35.16 37.01 17.22
C VAL A 116 35.16 35.53 16.85
N VAL A 117 36.32 34.93 16.58
CA VAL A 117 36.42 33.48 16.28
C VAL A 117 35.98 32.63 17.46
N LYS A 118 36.39 32.97 18.70
CA LYS A 118 35.98 32.27 19.91
C LYS A 118 34.49 32.44 20.21
N GLY A 119 33.94 33.62 19.95
CA GLY A 119 32.49 33.89 20.01
C GLY A 119 31.72 33.05 18.99
N LYS A 120 32.20 32.98 17.75
CA LYS A 120 31.62 32.18 16.68
C LYS A 120 31.71 30.68 16.97
N GLN A 121 32.82 30.21 17.54
CA GLN A 121 32.99 28.82 17.94
C GLN A 121 32.09 28.44 19.12
N ARG A 122 31.92 29.32 20.12
CA ARG A 122 30.96 29.10 21.22
C ARG A 122 29.52 29.14 20.75
N SER A 123 29.18 30.04 19.83
CA SER A 123 27.87 30.08 19.17
C SER A 123 27.61 28.82 18.35
N MET A 124 28.59 28.32 17.60
CA MET A 124 28.50 27.06 16.87
C MET A 124 28.35 25.84 17.81
N LEU A 125 29.01 25.86 18.97
CA LEU A 125 28.86 24.83 20.00
C LEU A 125 27.50 24.91 20.73
N ALA A 126 26.92 26.10 20.88
CA ALA A 126 25.56 26.28 21.39
C ALA A 126 24.50 25.84 20.37
N ALA A 127 24.71 26.13 19.09
CA ALA A 127 23.87 25.63 17.99
C ALA A 127 23.95 24.10 17.84
N ARG A 128 25.09 23.49 18.20
CA ARG A 128 25.22 22.02 18.33
C ARG A 128 24.37 21.42 19.45
N ARG A 129 24.04 22.17 20.51
CA ARG A 129 23.16 21.65 21.59
C ARG A 129 21.68 21.72 21.24
N GLY A 130 21.28 22.66 20.37
CA GLY A 130 19.91 22.73 19.84
C GLY A 130 19.66 21.83 18.63
N LEU A 131 20.69 21.16 18.09
CA LEU A 131 20.57 20.25 16.96
C LEU A 131 19.83 18.94 17.31
N ASP A 132 19.71 18.57 18.59
CA ASP A 132 18.93 17.39 19.00
C ASP A 132 17.41 17.66 19.08
N GLU A 133 16.99 18.92 19.26
CA GLU A 133 15.57 19.34 19.20
C GLU A 133 15.09 19.61 17.76
N ILE A 134 16.01 19.74 16.80
CA ILE A 134 15.71 20.09 15.38
C ILE A 134 16.34 19.05 14.43
N ARG A 135 16.38 17.78 14.83
CA ARG A 135 16.61 16.65 13.91
C ARG A 135 15.27 16.05 13.54
N TRP A 136 14.99 16.03 12.24
CA TRP A 136 13.85 15.33 11.62
C TRP A 136 13.81 13.82 11.91
N GLU A 137 14.85 13.26 12.53
CA GLU A 137 14.86 11.88 13.02
C GLU A 137 13.98 11.66 14.27
N ASN A 138 13.65 12.72 15.02
CA ASN A 138 12.77 12.67 16.20
C ASN A 138 11.37 13.22 15.94
N LEU A 139 11.07 13.63 14.70
CA LEU A 139 9.67 13.60 14.28
C LEU A 139 9.35 12.12 14.16
N ASP A 140 8.62 11.61 15.14
CA ASP A 140 7.87 10.36 15.03
C ASP A 140 6.94 10.50 13.82
N TRP A 141 7.50 10.38 12.63
CA TRP A 141 6.78 9.97 11.45
C TRP A 141 6.38 8.53 11.72
N THR A 142 5.35 8.40 12.54
CA THR A 142 4.44 7.28 12.40
C THR A 142 3.84 7.48 11.01
N PRO A 143 4.10 6.54 10.07
CA PRO A 143 3.37 6.55 8.81
C PRO A 143 1.90 6.76 9.16
N PRO A 144 1.15 7.63 8.44
CA PRO A 144 -0.27 7.73 8.68
C PRO A 144 -0.78 6.30 8.65
N LYS A 145 -1.30 5.82 9.79
CA LYS A 145 -1.93 4.51 9.79
C LYS A 145 -2.98 4.65 8.71
N LEU A 146 -2.85 3.85 7.66
CA LEU A 146 -3.96 3.58 6.78
C LEU A 146 -5.02 3.01 7.73
N ILE A 147 -5.88 3.88 8.24
CA ILE A 147 -7.17 3.48 8.77
C ILE A 147 -7.89 3.09 7.50
N LEU A 148 -7.63 1.86 7.05
CA LEU A 148 -8.59 1.14 6.25
C LEU A 148 -9.84 1.22 7.11
N SER A 149 -10.76 2.09 6.71
CA SER A 149 -12.06 2.18 7.33
C SER A 149 -12.60 0.76 7.27
N GLU A 150 -12.51 0.02 8.38
CA GLU A 150 -13.16 -1.27 8.47
C GLU A 150 -14.63 -0.94 8.30
N PHE A 151 -15.18 -1.22 7.11
CA PHE A 151 -16.60 -1.06 6.84
C PHE A 151 -17.46 -1.92 7.76
N ARG A 152 -16.81 -2.81 8.52
CA ARG A 152 -17.36 -3.65 9.56
C ARG A 152 -17.90 -2.81 10.70
N LYS A 153 -19.16 -3.05 11.04
CA LYS A 153 -19.79 -2.49 12.23
C LYS A 153 -19.52 -3.42 13.40
N PRO A 154 -18.83 -2.97 14.46
CA PRO A 154 -18.55 -3.82 15.63
C PRO A 154 -19.82 -4.48 16.17
N GLY A 155 -19.76 -5.79 16.39
CA GLY A 155 -20.88 -6.60 16.87
C GLY A 155 -22.00 -6.88 15.85
N LYS A 156 -21.93 -6.38 14.61
CA LYS A 156 -22.91 -6.76 13.58
C LYS A 156 -22.65 -8.18 13.10
N VAL A 157 -23.62 -9.06 13.30
CA VAL A 157 -23.58 -10.45 12.83
C VAL A 157 -24.25 -10.59 11.47
N CYS A 158 -23.57 -11.20 10.50
CA CYS A 158 -24.21 -11.66 9.25
C CYS A 158 -24.95 -12.97 9.52
N LYS A 159 -26.28 -12.99 9.35
CA LYS A 159 -27.12 -14.19 9.56
C LYS A 159 -27.58 -14.85 8.26
N GLU A 160 -27.24 -14.27 7.13
CA GLU A 160 -27.75 -14.64 5.80
C GLU A 160 -26.79 -15.56 5.02
N LEU A 161 -25.71 -16.03 5.66
CA LEU A 161 -24.82 -17.02 5.05
C LEU A 161 -25.50 -18.40 5.03
N THR A 162 -25.42 -19.07 3.89
CA THR A 162 -25.79 -20.49 3.78
C THR A 162 -24.83 -21.35 4.63
N PRO A 163 -25.18 -22.60 4.98
CA PRO A 163 -24.26 -23.45 5.74
C PRO A 163 -22.89 -23.63 5.07
N LEU A 164 -22.86 -23.70 3.73
CA LEU A 164 -21.62 -23.79 2.95
C LEU A 164 -20.83 -22.47 2.98
N GLU A 165 -21.48 -21.33 2.83
CA GLU A 165 -20.84 -20.00 2.99
C GLU A 165 -20.30 -19.79 4.41
N ALA A 166 -21.04 -20.25 5.42
CA ALA A 166 -20.60 -20.22 6.81
C ALA A 166 -19.34 -21.06 7.01
N ALA A 167 -19.15 -22.16 6.28
CA ALA A 167 -17.94 -22.97 6.32
C ALA A 167 -16.71 -22.18 5.87
N PHE A 168 -16.82 -21.45 4.74
CA PHE A 168 -15.77 -20.54 4.28
C PHE A 168 -15.49 -19.44 5.29
N TYR A 169 -16.54 -18.90 5.93
CA TYR A 169 -16.40 -17.86 6.94
C TYR A 169 -15.76 -18.35 8.25
N LEU A 170 -15.99 -19.61 8.61
CA LEU A 170 -15.38 -20.32 9.73
C LEU A 170 -13.95 -20.80 9.43
N GLU A 171 -13.41 -20.50 8.26
CA GLU A 171 -12.06 -20.87 7.83
C GLU A 171 -11.84 -22.39 7.74
N ILE A 172 -12.92 -23.14 7.48
CA ILE A 172 -12.82 -24.58 7.20
C ILE A 172 -12.06 -24.77 5.88
N PRO A 173 -11.06 -25.68 5.81
CA PRO A 173 -10.30 -25.92 4.59
C PRO A 173 -11.19 -26.29 3.41
N PHE A 174 -10.91 -25.76 2.22
CA PHE A 174 -11.79 -25.97 1.06
C PHE A 174 -11.97 -27.45 0.70
N LYS A 175 -10.90 -28.25 0.76
CA LYS A 175 -10.98 -29.71 0.57
C LYS A 175 -11.90 -30.40 1.58
N ARG A 176 -11.99 -29.90 2.82
CA ARG A 176 -12.91 -30.43 3.85
C ARG A 176 -14.37 -30.12 3.49
N ILE A 177 -14.65 -28.91 2.98
CA ILE A 177 -15.99 -28.54 2.50
C ILE A 177 -16.40 -29.44 1.33
N LEU A 178 -15.52 -29.64 0.34
CA LEU A 178 -15.78 -30.53 -0.79
C LEU A 178 -15.99 -32.00 -0.35
N ALA A 179 -15.17 -32.49 0.57
CA ALA A 179 -15.30 -33.82 1.14
C ALA A 179 -16.64 -34.01 1.87
N ALA A 180 -17.08 -33.00 2.62
CA ALA A 180 -18.37 -32.96 3.28
C ALA A 180 -19.54 -32.98 2.27
N MET A 181 -19.48 -32.19 1.20
CA MET A 181 -20.49 -32.20 0.12
C MET A 181 -20.55 -33.58 -0.56
N LEU A 182 -19.39 -34.16 -0.90
CA LEU A 182 -19.33 -35.50 -1.48
C LEU A 182 -19.95 -36.53 -0.55
N ASN A 183 -19.59 -36.50 0.74
CA ASN A 183 -20.12 -37.45 1.71
C ASN A 183 -21.64 -37.30 1.91
N ALA A 184 -22.17 -36.07 1.92
CA ALA A 184 -23.61 -35.83 2.00
C ALA A 184 -24.33 -36.44 0.78
N MET A 185 -23.83 -36.20 -0.44
CA MET A 185 -24.44 -36.76 -1.66
C MET A 185 -24.33 -38.28 -1.75
N VAL A 186 -23.26 -38.88 -1.22
CA VAL A 186 -23.11 -40.34 -1.09
C VAL A 186 -24.09 -40.89 -0.05
N ALA A 187 -24.23 -40.23 1.10
CA ALA A 187 -25.17 -40.64 2.16
C ALA A 187 -26.63 -40.61 1.68
N GLU A 188 -26.97 -39.63 0.83
CA GLU A 188 -28.30 -39.52 0.20
C GLU A 188 -28.50 -40.45 -1.02
N GLY A 189 -27.45 -41.17 -1.43
CA GLY A 189 -27.50 -42.15 -2.53
C GLY A 189 -27.56 -41.53 -3.93
N PHE A 190 -27.15 -40.26 -4.09
CA PHE A 190 -27.02 -39.64 -5.42
C PHE A 190 -25.75 -40.10 -6.13
N LEU A 191 -24.68 -40.28 -5.36
CA LEU A 191 -23.33 -40.57 -5.84
C LEU A 191 -22.77 -41.84 -5.18
N GLU A 192 -21.91 -42.55 -5.90
CA GLU A 192 -21.12 -43.66 -5.39
C GLU A 192 -19.64 -43.43 -5.75
N VAL A 193 -18.75 -43.52 -4.77
CA VAL A 193 -17.31 -43.38 -5.00
C VAL A 193 -16.77 -44.68 -5.60
N ALA A 194 -16.41 -44.65 -6.88
CA ALA A 194 -15.86 -45.80 -7.60
C ALA A 194 -14.34 -45.97 -7.38
N SER A 195 -13.62 -44.88 -7.14
CA SER A 195 -12.20 -44.88 -6.78
C SER A 195 -11.86 -43.63 -5.98
N GLU A 196 -11.01 -43.76 -4.95
CA GLU A 196 -10.55 -42.62 -4.14
C GLU A 196 -9.24 -42.01 -4.68
N SER A 197 -8.46 -42.71 -5.52
CA SER A 197 -7.17 -42.22 -5.99
C SER A 197 -6.79 -42.83 -7.35
N PRO A 198 -7.02 -42.12 -8.48
CA PRO A 198 -7.66 -40.80 -8.58
C PRO A 198 -9.16 -40.85 -8.25
N LEU A 199 -9.70 -39.77 -7.66
CA LEU A 199 -11.11 -39.68 -7.31
C LEU A 199 -11.99 -39.90 -8.56
N ARG A 200 -12.88 -40.88 -8.50
CA ARG A 200 -13.88 -41.17 -9.52
C ARG A 200 -15.21 -41.46 -8.86
N VAL A 201 -16.25 -40.83 -9.37
CA VAL A 201 -17.60 -40.96 -8.86
C VAL A 201 -18.51 -41.52 -9.95
N LYS A 202 -19.50 -42.30 -9.53
CA LYS A 202 -20.57 -42.81 -10.37
C LYS A 202 -21.88 -42.18 -9.91
N VAL A 203 -22.62 -41.59 -10.85
CA VAL A 203 -23.97 -41.09 -10.57
C VAL A 203 -24.93 -42.28 -10.49
N LEU A 204 -25.58 -42.44 -9.34
CA LEU A 204 -26.60 -43.47 -9.12
C LEU A 204 -28.00 -42.93 -9.42
N ARG A 205 -28.30 -41.73 -8.91
CA ARG A 205 -29.59 -41.07 -9.03
C ARG A 205 -29.39 -39.58 -9.20
N ARG A 206 -30.12 -39.00 -10.16
CA ARG A 206 -30.15 -37.55 -10.34
C ARG A 206 -30.95 -36.89 -9.21
N PRO A 207 -30.37 -35.96 -8.43
CA PRO A 207 -31.10 -35.17 -7.44
C PRO A 207 -32.03 -34.17 -8.14
N ASP A 208 -32.98 -33.64 -7.37
CA ASP A 208 -33.74 -32.47 -7.80
C ASP A 208 -32.89 -31.21 -7.67
N LEU A 209 -32.43 -30.68 -8.80
CA LEU A 209 -31.50 -29.54 -8.86
C LEU A 209 -32.10 -28.24 -8.30
N GLU A 210 -33.43 -28.11 -8.27
CA GLU A 210 -34.09 -26.93 -7.68
C GLU A 210 -34.09 -26.96 -6.15
N SER A 211 -33.91 -28.15 -5.57
CA SER A 211 -33.88 -28.37 -4.12
C SER A 211 -32.48 -28.32 -3.52
N LEU A 212 -31.43 -28.24 -4.34
CA LEU A 212 -30.02 -28.14 -3.92
C LEU A 212 -29.59 -26.69 -3.78
N ASP A 213 -28.64 -26.42 -2.88
CA ASP A 213 -27.98 -25.12 -2.82
C ASP A 213 -27.15 -24.89 -4.10
N ASP A 214 -26.89 -23.63 -4.43
CA ASP A 214 -26.19 -23.26 -5.67
C ASP A 214 -24.81 -23.93 -5.78
N TYR A 215 -24.09 -24.05 -4.66
CA TYR A 215 -22.78 -24.69 -4.59
C TYR A 215 -22.86 -26.21 -4.75
N GLU A 216 -23.89 -26.85 -4.17
CA GLU A 216 -24.12 -28.28 -4.31
C GLU A 216 -24.48 -28.63 -5.75
N ARG A 217 -25.30 -27.78 -6.40
CA ARG A 217 -25.60 -27.92 -7.82
C ARG A 217 -24.34 -27.82 -8.66
N LEU A 218 -23.50 -26.80 -8.47
CA LEU A 218 -22.22 -26.67 -9.19
C LEU A 218 -21.32 -27.89 -8.97
N PHE A 219 -21.25 -28.38 -7.74
CA PHE A 219 -20.47 -29.56 -7.38
C PHE A 219 -21.01 -30.84 -8.05
N TYR A 220 -22.33 -31.01 -8.07
CA TYR A 220 -22.98 -32.15 -8.72
C TYR A 220 -22.82 -32.13 -10.24
N GLU A 221 -23.05 -30.97 -10.87
CA GLU A 221 -22.94 -30.80 -12.33
C GLU A 221 -21.52 -31.10 -12.83
N ALA A 222 -20.49 -30.70 -12.08
CA ALA A 222 -19.09 -31.06 -12.37
C ALA A 222 -18.88 -32.59 -12.38
N LEU A 223 -19.50 -33.31 -11.45
CA LEU A 223 -19.41 -34.76 -11.36
C LEU A 223 -20.32 -35.51 -12.35
N GLU A 224 -21.41 -34.88 -12.82
CA GLU A 224 -22.38 -35.49 -13.75
C GLU A 224 -21.79 -35.68 -15.16
N ASP A 225 -20.88 -34.80 -15.60
CA ASP A 225 -20.32 -34.83 -16.96
C ASP A 225 -19.38 -36.02 -17.20
N ASP A 226 -18.30 -36.14 -16.43
CA ASP A 226 -17.26 -37.16 -16.64
C ASP A 226 -16.93 -38.01 -15.40
N GLY A 227 -17.66 -37.81 -14.29
CA GLY A 227 -17.41 -38.49 -13.03
C GLY A 227 -16.12 -38.08 -12.31
N ARG A 228 -15.53 -36.94 -12.69
CA ARG A 228 -14.30 -36.37 -12.12
C ARG A 228 -14.51 -34.91 -11.75
N LEU A 229 -13.51 -34.35 -11.08
CA LEU A 229 -13.45 -32.92 -10.75
C LEU A 229 -12.18 -32.34 -11.38
N SER A 230 -12.33 -31.28 -12.17
CA SER A 230 -11.21 -30.50 -12.69
C SER A 230 -10.83 -29.34 -11.76
N GLN A 231 -9.59 -28.86 -11.85
CA GLN A 231 -9.18 -27.67 -11.08
C GLN A 231 -10.05 -26.45 -11.38
N ALA A 232 -10.40 -26.24 -12.66
CA ALA A 232 -11.15 -25.06 -13.09
C ALA A 232 -12.56 -25.01 -12.49
N GLU A 233 -13.24 -26.15 -12.38
CA GLU A 233 -14.58 -26.23 -11.75
C GLU A 233 -14.51 -25.95 -10.26
N LEU A 234 -13.50 -26.50 -9.58
CA LEU A 234 -13.29 -26.29 -8.15
C LEU A 234 -12.90 -24.82 -7.85
N GLU A 235 -12.07 -24.23 -8.69
CA GLU A 235 -11.72 -22.79 -8.61
C GLU A 235 -12.95 -21.91 -8.87
N ALA A 236 -13.80 -22.26 -9.84
CA ALA A 236 -15.03 -21.53 -10.10
C ALA A 236 -15.99 -21.57 -8.90
N LEU A 237 -16.17 -22.74 -8.28
CA LEU A 237 -16.98 -22.91 -7.07
C LEU A 237 -16.43 -22.08 -5.90
N MET A 238 -15.11 -22.15 -5.66
CA MET A 238 -14.46 -21.37 -4.61
C MET A 238 -14.63 -19.86 -4.84
N ASN A 239 -14.40 -19.39 -6.07
CA ASN A 239 -14.51 -17.96 -6.41
C ASN A 239 -15.95 -17.45 -6.23
N GLU A 240 -16.96 -18.24 -6.61
CA GLU A 240 -18.36 -17.88 -6.41
C GLU A 240 -18.72 -17.80 -4.92
N ALA A 241 -18.23 -18.75 -4.10
CA ALA A 241 -18.44 -18.72 -2.65
C ALA A 241 -17.80 -17.49 -2.00
N VAL A 242 -16.54 -17.18 -2.34
CA VAL A 242 -15.84 -16.00 -1.84
C VAL A 242 -16.59 -14.72 -2.24
N LYS A 243 -17.02 -14.61 -3.50
CA LYS A 243 -17.78 -13.46 -4.00
C LYS A 243 -19.09 -13.26 -3.24
N ARG A 244 -19.87 -14.31 -3.01
CA ARG A 244 -21.15 -14.24 -2.29
C ARG A 244 -20.97 -13.93 -0.81
N VAL A 245 -19.97 -14.52 -0.15
CA VAL A 245 -19.62 -14.17 1.24
C VAL A 245 -19.23 -12.70 1.34
N GLN A 246 -18.42 -12.18 0.41
CA GLN A 246 -18.07 -10.77 0.37
C GLN A 246 -19.31 -9.88 0.20
N LEU A 247 -20.23 -10.22 -0.71
CA LEU A 247 -21.50 -9.52 -0.91
C LEU A 247 -22.36 -9.47 0.36
N LYS A 248 -22.45 -10.58 1.09
CA LYS A 248 -23.34 -10.71 2.26
C LYS A 248 -22.75 -10.18 3.56
N ALA A 249 -21.43 -10.35 3.75
CA ALA A 249 -20.75 -10.10 5.02
C ALA A 249 -19.78 -8.90 5.00
N TRP A 250 -19.88 -8.02 3.99
CA TRP A 250 -18.96 -6.86 3.84
C TRP A 250 -18.92 -5.91 5.05
N ASP A 251 -20.04 -5.66 5.73
CA ASP A 251 -20.14 -4.77 6.90
C ASP A 251 -20.30 -5.54 8.23
N ALA A 252 -20.14 -6.86 8.21
CA ALA A 252 -20.27 -7.69 9.39
C ALA A 252 -18.95 -7.76 10.18
N ASP A 253 -19.06 -7.85 11.50
CA ASP A 253 -17.97 -8.16 12.40
C ASP A 253 -17.60 -9.65 12.26
N VAL A 254 -16.33 -9.91 11.95
CA VAL A 254 -15.83 -11.28 11.69
C VAL A 254 -15.91 -12.16 12.91
N GLU A 255 -15.46 -11.67 14.06
CA GLU A 255 -15.42 -12.49 15.26
C GLU A 255 -16.84 -12.72 15.79
N ALA A 256 -17.70 -11.70 15.72
CA ALA A 256 -19.10 -11.86 16.11
C ALA A 256 -19.85 -12.83 15.18
N THR A 257 -19.59 -12.78 13.87
CA THR A 257 -20.23 -13.67 12.90
C THR A 257 -19.71 -15.10 13.02
N LYS A 258 -18.40 -15.31 13.19
CA LYS A 258 -17.83 -16.63 13.48
C LYS A 258 -18.42 -17.23 14.77
N ALA A 259 -18.48 -16.44 15.84
CA ALA A 259 -19.06 -16.87 17.11
C ALA A 259 -20.52 -17.29 16.97
N TYR A 260 -21.32 -16.50 16.23
CA TYR A 260 -22.73 -16.83 15.96
C TYR A 260 -22.88 -18.18 15.25
N TYR A 261 -22.12 -18.45 14.18
CA TYR A 261 -22.24 -19.73 13.46
C TYR A 261 -21.70 -20.91 14.27
N ARG A 262 -20.63 -20.74 15.06
CA ARG A 262 -20.19 -21.76 16.01
C ARG A 262 -21.27 -22.10 17.03
N GLU A 263 -21.92 -21.08 17.60
CA GLU A 263 -23.04 -21.27 18.53
C GLU A 263 -24.22 -21.99 17.88
N GLN A 264 -24.53 -21.72 16.59
CA GLN A 264 -25.55 -22.48 15.86
C GLN A 264 -25.22 -23.96 15.76
N VAL A 265 -23.96 -24.29 15.44
CA VAL A 265 -23.48 -25.67 15.37
C VAL A 265 -23.56 -26.34 16.75
N GLU A 266 -23.06 -25.69 17.80
CA GLU A 266 -23.12 -26.21 19.17
C GLU A 266 -24.56 -26.43 19.64
N THR A 267 -25.44 -25.45 19.43
CA THR A 267 -26.87 -25.54 19.76
C THR A 267 -27.54 -26.71 19.05
N TYR A 268 -27.16 -26.97 17.80
CA TYR A 268 -27.66 -28.12 17.06
C TYR A 268 -27.18 -29.44 17.68
N LEU A 269 -25.88 -29.57 17.95
CA LEU A 269 -25.30 -30.79 18.53
C LEU A 269 -25.93 -31.12 19.88
N GLU A 270 -26.16 -30.11 20.73
CA GLU A 270 -26.86 -30.26 22.01
C GLU A 270 -28.31 -30.75 21.84
N LYS A 271 -29.07 -30.15 20.90
CA LYS A 271 -30.46 -30.54 20.62
C LYS A 271 -30.57 -31.94 20.04
N ALA A 272 -29.65 -32.30 19.15
CA ALA A 272 -29.57 -33.62 18.53
C ALA A 272 -29.07 -34.70 19.51
N LYS A 273 -28.55 -34.29 20.69
CA LYS A 273 -27.88 -35.16 21.66
C LYS A 273 -26.71 -35.94 21.04
N GLU A 274 -26.06 -35.32 20.06
CA GLU A 274 -24.88 -35.88 19.43
C GLU A 274 -23.70 -35.77 20.42
N PRO A 275 -22.80 -36.76 20.47
CA PRO A 275 -21.56 -36.61 21.21
C PRO A 275 -20.76 -35.46 20.62
N ARG A 276 -19.92 -34.82 21.45
CA ARG A 276 -19.04 -33.75 20.97
C ARG A 276 -18.15 -34.31 19.85
N PRO A 277 -18.19 -33.74 18.63
CA PRO A 277 -17.41 -34.22 17.50
C PRO A 277 -15.91 -34.03 17.75
N GLU A 278 -15.09 -34.85 17.08
CA GLU A 278 -13.63 -34.82 17.20
C GLU A 278 -13.03 -33.52 16.66
N SER A 279 -13.68 -32.90 15.67
CA SER A 279 -13.26 -31.66 15.02
C SER A 279 -14.43 -30.66 14.89
N GLU A 280 -14.10 -29.36 14.78
CA GLU A 280 -15.07 -28.30 14.46
C GLU A 280 -15.72 -28.54 13.09
N GLU A 281 -14.96 -29.10 12.16
CA GLU A 281 -15.35 -29.38 10.77
C GLU A 281 -16.39 -30.49 10.70
N LEU A 282 -16.23 -31.55 11.50
CA LEU A 282 -17.23 -32.62 11.62
C LEU A 282 -18.50 -32.11 12.28
N GLY A 283 -18.38 -31.26 13.30
CA GLY A 283 -19.54 -30.61 13.92
C GLY A 283 -20.32 -29.76 12.93
N TRP A 284 -19.61 -28.93 12.16
CA TRP A 284 -20.19 -28.14 11.08
C TRP A 284 -20.85 -29.04 10.03
N TYR A 285 -20.22 -30.15 9.61
CA TYR A 285 -20.79 -31.07 8.63
C TYR A 285 -22.13 -31.67 9.09
N LEU A 286 -22.23 -32.10 10.34
CA LEU A 286 -23.47 -32.64 10.91
C LEU A 286 -24.58 -31.58 10.89
N TRP A 287 -24.24 -30.35 11.29
CA TRP A 287 -25.17 -29.22 11.23
C TRP A 287 -25.58 -28.88 9.79
N TYR A 288 -24.65 -28.83 8.84
CA TYR A 288 -24.91 -28.62 7.41
C TYR A 288 -25.87 -29.69 6.86
N HIS A 289 -25.55 -30.96 7.05
CA HIS A 289 -26.36 -32.05 6.51
C HIS A 289 -27.79 -32.05 7.08
N HIS A 290 -27.97 -31.74 8.37
CA HIS A 290 -29.29 -31.74 8.99
C HIS A 290 -30.06 -30.43 8.79
N SER A 291 -29.37 -29.31 8.58
CA SER A 291 -30.02 -28.04 8.23
C SER A 291 -30.52 -28.03 6.79
N HIS A 292 -30.06 -28.98 5.96
CA HIS A 292 -30.46 -29.09 4.57
C HIS A 292 -31.90 -29.64 4.41
N PRO A 293 -32.85 -28.89 3.81
CA PRO A 293 -34.25 -29.32 3.70
C PRO A 293 -34.46 -30.58 2.84
N TYR A 294 -33.55 -30.84 1.91
CA TYR A 294 -33.65 -31.94 0.96
C TYR A 294 -33.02 -33.25 1.46
N TYR A 295 -32.10 -33.17 2.43
CA TYR A 295 -31.39 -34.34 2.95
C TYR A 295 -32.21 -35.02 4.05
N ARG A 296 -32.36 -36.34 3.93
CA ARG A 296 -33.24 -37.15 4.79
C ARG A 296 -32.53 -38.33 5.42
N HIS A 297 -31.40 -38.74 4.86
CA HIS A 297 -30.61 -39.83 5.39
C HIS A 297 -29.75 -39.35 6.56
N SER A 298 -29.35 -40.29 7.42
CA SER A 298 -28.51 -39.94 8.57
C SER A 298 -27.12 -39.55 8.09
N ALA A 299 -26.64 -38.41 8.58
CA ALA A 299 -25.29 -37.91 8.37
C ALA A 299 -24.25 -38.81 9.06
N ARG A 300 -24.07 -40.05 8.57
CA ARG A 300 -23.04 -40.98 9.06
C ARG A 300 -21.70 -40.58 8.46
N ALA A 301 -21.05 -39.58 9.01
CA ALA A 301 -19.63 -39.34 8.77
C ALA A 301 -18.86 -39.51 10.07
N ASP A 302 -17.71 -40.18 9.97
CA ASP A 302 -16.64 -40.05 10.95
C ASP A 302 -15.51 -39.21 10.32
N GLU A 303 -14.58 -38.77 11.16
CA GLU A 303 -13.43 -37.96 10.75
C GLU A 303 -12.62 -38.64 9.63
N ARG A 304 -12.52 -39.97 9.69
CA ARG A 304 -11.70 -40.77 8.75
C ARG A 304 -12.28 -40.76 7.35
N VAL A 305 -13.60 -40.76 7.20
CA VAL A 305 -14.25 -40.67 5.88
C VAL A 305 -13.98 -39.30 5.25
N LEU A 306 -14.14 -38.22 6.03
CA LEU A 306 -13.88 -36.86 5.55
C LEU A 306 -12.41 -36.68 5.18
N ASP A 307 -11.47 -37.21 5.97
CA ASP A 307 -10.04 -37.18 5.67
C ASP A 307 -9.69 -37.92 4.38
N ARG A 308 -10.26 -39.13 4.16
CA ARG A 308 -10.02 -39.88 2.92
C ARG A 308 -10.51 -39.12 1.70
N TYR A 309 -11.71 -38.56 1.76
CA TYR A 309 -12.25 -37.77 0.65
C TYR A 309 -11.48 -36.47 0.45
N ALA A 310 -11.11 -35.76 1.51
CA ALA A 310 -10.31 -34.55 1.41
C ALA A 310 -8.92 -34.82 0.80
N ALA A 311 -8.28 -35.94 1.14
CA ALA A 311 -7.01 -36.36 0.53
C ALA A 311 -7.15 -36.74 -0.95
N ALA A 312 -8.32 -37.25 -1.35
CA ALA A 312 -8.65 -37.59 -2.72
C ALA A 312 -9.01 -36.38 -3.59
N MET A 313 -9.34 -35.22 -2.99
CA MET A 313 -9.77 -34.04 -3.72
C MET A 313 -8.62 -33.48 -4.57
N PRO A 314 -8.81 -33.38 -5.90
CA PRO A 314 -7.79 -32.86 -6.79
C PRO A 314 -7.82 -31.33 -6.71
N VAL A 315 -7.36 -30.73 -5.60
CA VAL A 315 -7.20 -29.28 -5.44
C VAL A 315 -5.72 -28.97 -5.23
N THR A 316 -5.14 -28.19 -6.15
CA THR A 316 -3.69 -27.85 -6.10
C THR A 316 -3.35 -26.74 -5.10
N ALA A 317 -4.32 -25.95 -4.63
CA ALA A 317 -4.11 -24.92 -3.61
C ALA A 317 -5.25 -24.91 -2.58
N ASP A 318 -4.93 -25.17 -1.29
CA ASP A 318 -5.88 -25.04 -0.17
C ASP A 318 -6.05 -23.59 0.32
N HIS A 319 -5.37 -22.66 -0.33
CA HIS A 319 -5.30 -21.27 0.09
C HIS A 319 -5.67 -20.41 -1.10
N ILE A 320 -6.55 -19.44 -0.86
CA ILE A 320 -6.86 -18.34 -1.77
C ILE A 320 -5.52 -17.78 -2.28
N VAL A 321 -5.12 -18.17 -3.49
CA VAL A 321 -4.15 -17.38 -4.22
C VAL A 321 -4.95 -16.14 -4.53
N HIS A 322 -4.67 -15.04 -3.82
CA HIS A 322 -5.07 -13.72 -4.25
C HIS A 322 -4.44 -13.47 -5.62
N GLY A 323 -5.03 -14.05 -6.66
CA GLY A 323 -4.94 -13.51 -8.01
C GLY A 323 -5.44 -12.07 -7.92
N PRO A 324 -4.89 -11.16 -8.74
CA PRO A 324 -5.38 -9.79 -8.77
C PRO A 324 -6.89 -9.86 -8.90
N LEU A 325 -7.60 -9.35 -7.88
CA LEU A 325 -9.06 -9.26 -7.89
C LEU A 325 -9.44 -8.68 -9.24
N ASP A 326 -10.18 -9.46 -10.03
CA ASP A 326 -10.65 -8.96 -11.31
C ASP A 326 -11.60 -7.81 -10.99
N SER A 327 -11.13 -6.59 -11.23
CA SER A 327 -11.87 -5.35 -10.96
C SER A 327 -13.24 -5.31 -11.63
N ALA A 328 -13.49 -6.20 -12.59
CA ALA A 328 -14.79 -6.42 -13.22
C ALA A 328 -15.83 -7.08 -12.30
N ILE A 329 -15.45 -7.97 -11.39
CA ILE A 329 -16.38 -8.65 -10.46
C ILE A 329 -16.93 -7.68 -9.41
N ALA A 330 -16.24 -6.57 -9.19
CA ALA A 330 -16.62 -5.52 -8.27
C ALA A 330 -17.56 -4.47 -8.89
N ALA A 331 -17.92 -4.53 -10.18
CA ALA A 331 -18.69 -3.46 -10.83
C ALA A 331 -20.06 -3.17 -10.16
N GLU A 332 -20.69 -4.14 -9.49
CA GLU A 332 -21.97 -3.93 -8.78
C GLU A 332 -21.82 -3.62 -7.28
N LEU A 333 -20.65 -3.88 -6.66
CA LEU A 333 -20.34 -3.42 -5.28
C LEU A 333 -19.78 -2.00 -5.25
N ASN A 334 -19.39 -1.48 -6.40
CA ASN A 334 -18.54 -0.30 -6.49
C ASN A 334 -19.31 1.01 -6.44
N VAL A 335 -20.47 1.13 -5.78
CA VAL A 335 -20.95 2.49 -5.46
C VAL A 335 -19.92 3.21 -4.58
N CYS A 336 -19.21 2.48 -3.71
CA CYS A 336 -18.16 3.05 -2.85
C CYS A 336 -16.76 3.02 -3.48
N HIS A 337 -16.40 2.01 -4.27
CA HIS A 337 -15.13 2.02 -5.02
C HIS A 337 -15.21 2.95 -6.22
N ASP A 338 -16.33 3.08 -6.92
CA ASP A 338 -16.51 4.12 -7.94
C ASP A 338 -16.64 5.48 -7.28
N ALA A 339 -17.26 5.67 -6.11
CA ALA A 339 -17.22 6.96 -5.42
C ALA A 339 -15.81 7.32 -4.94
N CYS A 340 -14.99 6.37 -4.47
CA CYS A 340 -13.60 6.63 -4.08
C CYS A 340 -12.66 6.73 -5.29
N HIS A 341 -12.86 5.93 -6.34
CA HIS A 341 -12.10 5.95 -7.58
C HIS A 341 -12.50 7.17 -8.41
N SER A 342 -13.77 7.59 -8.41
CA SER A 342 -14.21 8.86 -8.97
C SER A 342 -13.92 10.04 -8.05
N ALA A 343 -13.81 9.93 -6.73
CA ALA A 343 -13.28 11.02 -5.89
C ALA A 343 -11.77 11.18 -6.06
N CYS A 344 -11.01 10.09 -6.24
CA CYS A 344 -9.58 10.12 -6.56
C CYS A 344 -9.33 10.55 -8.01
N HIS A 345 -10.09 10.02 -8.98
CA HIS A 345 -10.07 10.48 -10.37
C HIS A 345 -10.60 11.90 -10.45
N SER A 346 -11.60 12.33 -9.69
CA SER A 346 -12.06 13.72 -9.66
C SER A 346 -11.07 14.62 -8.96
N ALA A 347 -10.38 14.19 -7.89
CA ALA A 347 -9.32 14.97 -7.27
C ALA A 347 -8.11 15.10 -8.21
N CYS A 348 -7.77 14.04 -8.95
CA CYS A 348 -6.70 14.06 -9.96
C CYS A 348 -7.12 14.81 -11.24
N HIS A 349 -8.34 14.62 -11.75
CA HIS A 349 -8.92 15.38 -12.87
C HIS A 349 -9.17 16.82 -12.47
N SER A 350 -9.54 17.14 -11.22
CA SER A 350 -9.71 18.52 -10.75
C SER A 350 -8.35 19.17 -10.57
N ALA A 351 -7.34 18.47 -10.05
CA ALA A 351 -5.98 18.98 -10.00
C ALA A 351 -5.39 19.19 -11.41
N CYS A 352 -5.67 18.28 -12.35
CA CYS A 352 -5.24 18.40 -13.75
C CYS A 352 -6.06 19.41 -14.56
N HIS A 353 -7.39 19.48 -14.41
CA HIS A 353 -8.26 20.51 -15.01
C HIS A 353 -8.01 21.88 -14.40
N SER A 354 -7.67 21.99 -13.11
CA SER A 354 -7.27 23.27 -12.50
C SER A 354 -5.92 23.73 -13.07
N ALA A 355 -4.96 22.81 -13.23
CA ALA A 355 -3.70 23.11 -13.90
C ALA A 355 -3.89 23.48 -15.39
N CYS A 356 -4.85 22.85 -16.09
CA CYS A 356 -5.16 23.15 -17.49
C CYS A 356 -6.01 24.42 -17.67
N HIS A 357 -6.99 24.72 -16.80
CA HIS A 357 -7.73 25.98 -16.82
C HIS A 357 -6.81 27.16 -16.48
N SER A 358 -5.83 26.98 -15.59
CA SER A 358 -4.78 27.99 -15.32
C SER A 358 -3.91 28.26 -16.55
N ALA A 359 -3.54 27.20 -17.28
CA ALA A 359 -2.76 27.31 -18.52
C ALA A 359 -3.56 27.96 -19.66
N CYS A 360 -4.86 27.68 -19.79
CA CYS A 360 -5.72 28.27 -20.81
C CYS A 360 -6.14 29.73 -20.49
N HIS A 361 -6.39 30.09 -19.22
CA HIS A 361 -6.58 31.50 -18.85
C HIS A 361 -5.30 32.32 -19.07
N SER A 362 -4.12 31.72 -18.97
CA SER A 362 -2.86 32.37 -19.34
C SER A 362 -2.71 32.54 -20.87
N ALA A 363 -3.28 31.65 -21.67
CA ALA A 363 -3.26 31.70 -23.13
C ALA A 363 -4.30 32.68 -23.73
N CYS A 364 -5.47 32.85 -23.11
CA CYS A 364 -6.49 33.79 -23.61
C CYS A 364 -6.18 35.27 -23.32
N VAL A 365 -5.41 35.60 -22.29
CA VAL A 365 -4.97 37.00 -22.05
C VAL A 365 -3.67 37.34 -22.82
N SER A 366 -3.06 36.36 -23.49
CA SER A 366 -1.84 36.55 -24.31
C SER A 366 -2.07 36.40 -25.82
N GLY A 367 -3.28 36.04 -26.26
CA GLY A 367 -3.68 35.98 -27.68
C GLY A 367 -4.24 37.28 -28.27
N GLY A 368 -3.91 38.45 -27.69
CA GLY A 368 -4.21 39.75 -28.28
C GLY A 368 -3.30 40.01 -29.47
N SER A 369 -3.87 40.03 -30.67
CA SER A 369 -3.22 40.38 -31.93
C SER A 369 -2.49 41.72 -31.86
N HIS A 370 -1.17 41.68 -32.05
CA HIS A 370 -0.37 42.73 -32.68
C HIS A 370 0.82 42.13 -33.41
#